data_AF-A0A7W7SIE9-F1
#
_entry.id   AF-A0A7W7SIE9-F1
#
_cell.length_a   1.000
_cell.length_b   1.000
_cell.length_c   1.000
_cell.angle_alpha   90.00
_cell.angle_beta   90.00
_cell.angle_gamma   90.00
#
_symmetry.space_group_name_H-M   'P 1'
#
loop_
_entity.id
_entity.type
_entity.pdbx_description
1 polymer ?
#
loop_
_entity_poly.entity_id
_entity_poly.type
_entity_poly.pdbx_seq_one_letter_code
_entity_poly.pdbx_strand_id
1 'polypeptide(L)'
;MRPRIPRTLLPAALAALLTAVAVPVQAEAQQATGHTLPAGTRFYVDPQSDAAKQAVRYLRGHDFAGAAAMAKLASWPEADWFTDGTPAEVEVRARSLTRRAALTGTVPVLVAYNVPLRDCSQYSSGGAQSDAEYQAWIAALARGLGKSKAVIVLEPDALANLPTDCGPDSDPTGAITAGRMADLRYAIDVLERQPNTVVYLDAGNSHWQSVGNAAKRLLDAGVERTQGFSLNVSNFFATGLSDHYGTWVSKCLWYATKGPEAARGHTDWCASQYYSPTAPNDGQPGNSVNADDPSTWHWTDQWFEQNAGTAPLNALTHFVVDTSRNGQGGWTPPAGKYPGDPQTWCNPPGRGIGNRPTADTGTPLVDAYLWIKTVGQSDGQCNRNIPGGTIDPEYGSVDPAAGAWWPEQAMTLVRNANPPLTFAPFGRPAA
;
A
#
# COMPACT_ATOMS: atom_id res chain seq x y z
N MET A 1 32.25 98.53 21.02
CA MET A 1 32.52 97.11 20.69
C MET A 1 31.61 96.25 21.56
N ARG A 2 30.69 95.50 20.94
CA ARG A 2 29.58 94.79 21.61
C ARG A 2 30.00 93.37 22.07
N PRO A 3 29.34 92.78 23.08
CA PRO A 3 29.77 91.58 23.81
C PRO A 3 29.00 90.29 23.43
N ARG A 4 29.49 89.11 23.87
CA ARG A 4 28.77 87.98 24.53
C ARG A 4 29.31 86.56 24.24
N ILE A 5 29.55 85.82 25.33
CA ILE A 5 29.29 84.39 25.68
C ILE A 5 28.90 83.40 24.55
N PRO A 6 29.44 82.16 24.59
CA PRO A 6 28.68 80.94 24.25
C PRO A 6 28.62 79.98 25.47
N ARG A 7 27.45 79.61 26.04
CA ARG A 7 26.37 78.70 25.59
C ARG A 7 26.76 77.22 25.53
N THR A 8 26.39 76.52 26.61
CA THR A 8 26.10 75.08 26.72
C THR A 8 25.05 74.63 25.72
N LEU A 9 25.23 73.47 25.09
CA LEU A 9 24.20 72.73 24.36
C LEU A 9 24.24 71.24 24.73
N LEU A 10 23.13 70.76 25.31
CA LEU A 10 22.80 69.34 25.43
C LEU A 10 22.50 68.75 24.03
N PRO A 11 22.80 67.47 23.78
CA PRO A 11 22.10 66.71 22.76
C PRO A 11 20.83 66.08 23.33
N ALA A 12 19.72 66.27 22.62
CA ALA A 12 18.42 65.67 22.88
C ALA A 12 18.44 64.16 22.59
N ALA A 13 17.87 63.37 23.50
CA ALA A 13 17.61 61.95 23.28
C ALA A 13 16.33 61.77 22.45
N LEU A 14 16.45 61.18 21.25
CA LEU A 14 15.33 60.66 20.48
C LEU A 14 15.11 59.20 20.89
N ALA A 15 14.03 58.91 21.61
CA ALA A 15 13.57 57.54 21.84
C ALA A 15 12.69 57.10 20.65
N ALA A 16 13.22 56.24 19.79
CA ALA A 16 12.43 55.56 18.77
C ALA A 16 11.82 54.29 19.39
N LEU A 17 10.51 54.28 19.63
CA LEU A 17 9.76 53.06 19.91
C LEU A 17 9.63 52.24 18.63
N LEU A 18 10.34 51.12 18.55
CA LEU A 18 10.10 50.05 17.58
C LEU A 18 9.06 49.10 18.17
N THR A 19 7.80 49.23 17.76
CA THR A 19 6.78 48.19 17.97
C THR A 19 7.06 47.04 17.01
N ALA A 20 7.73 45.99 17.48
CA ALA A 20 7.87 44.74 16.75
C ALA A 20 6.51 44.03 16.71
N VAL A 21 5.87 43.99 15.54
CA VAL A 21 4.71 43.14 15.29
C VAL A 21 5.24 41.71 15.19
N ALA A 22 5.01 40.90 16.22
CA ALA A 22 5.32 39.48 16.20
C ALA A 22 4.32 38.78 15.25
N VAL A 23 4.79 38.44 14.05
CA VAL A 23 4.06 37.53 13.17
C VAL A 23 4.21 36.12 13.75
N PRO A 24 3.11 35.39 14.03
CA PRO A 24 3.21 34.02 14.49
C PRO A 24 3.72 33.17 13.31
N VAL A 25 4.96 32.69 13.42
CA VAL A 25 5.48 31.65 12.52
C VAL A 25 4.75 30.37 12.90
N GLN A 26 3.83 29.93 12.05
CA GLN A 26 3.27 28.58 12.14
C GLN A 26 4.44 27.61 11.91
N ALA A 27 4.75 26.81 12.92
CA ALA A 27 5.69 25.72 12.78
C ALA A 27 5.07 24.66 11.86
N GLU A 28 5.54 24.59 10.63
CA GLU A 28 5.33 23.40 9.80
C GLU A 28 5.93 22.20 10.54
N ALA A 29 5.13 21.17 10.77
CA ALA A 29 5.60 19.92 11.36
C ALA A 29 6.65 19.32 10.41
N GLN A 30 7.92 19.54 10.73
CA GLN A 30 9.02 18.99 9.99
C GLN A 30 8.99 17.47 10.18
N GLN A 31 8.55 16.72 9.17
CA GLN A 31 8.57 15.27 9.19
C GLN A 31 9.98 14.81 9.57
N ALA A 32 10.07 13.97 10.60
CA ALA A 32 11.35 13.46 11.07
C ALA A 32 12.07 12.79 9.90
N THR A 33 13.31 13.21 9.64
CA THR A 33 14.10 12.83 8.44
C THR A 33 14.24 11.33 8.17
N GLY A 34 13.93 10.46 9.16
CA GLY A 34 13.98 9.01 9.03
C GLY A 34 12.67 8.33 8.60
N HIS A 35 11.55 9.05 8.57
CA HIS A 35 10.23 8.54 8.15
C HIS A 35 9.90 8.93 6.71
N THR A 36 10.87 8.76 5.81
CA THR A 36 10.71 9.05 4.39
C THR A 36 11.21 7.87 3.57
N LEU A 37 10.66 7.69 2.36
CA LEU A 37 11.13 6.71 1.39
C LEU A 37 11.78 7.44 0.20
N PRO A 38 13.11 7.68 0.22
CA PRO A 38 13.76 8.41 -0.87
C PRO A 38 13.70 7.63 -2.18
N ALA A 39 13.60 8.34 -3.32
CA ALA A 39 13.59 7.74 -4.66
C ALA A 39 14.80 6.84 -4.95
N GLY A 40 15.97 7.15 -4.35
CA GLY A 40 17.18 6.32 -4.46
C GLY A 40 17.19 5.06 -3.59
N THR A 41 16.08 4.69 -2.96
CA THR A 41 16.02 3.51 -2.08
C THR A 41 16.24 2.23 -2.87
N ARG A 42 17.16 1.39 -2.39
CA ARG A 42 17.38 0.04 -2.89
C ARG A 42 16.72 -0.96 -1.95
N PHE A 43 15.77 -1.73 -2.44
CA PHE A 43 15.10 -2.74 -1.62
C PHE A 43 15.93 -4.02 -1.49
N TYR A 44 15.74 -4.73 -0.39
CA TYR A 44 16.46 -5.97 -0.07
C TYR A 44 15.98 -7.13 -0.95
N VAL A 45 16.92 -7.89 -1.49
CA VAL A 45 16.66 -9.12 -2.25
C VAL A 45 17.05 -10.30 -1.36
N ASP A 46 16.11 -11.20 -1.05
CA ASP A 46 16.43 -12.40 -0.27
C ASP A 46 17.14 -13.45 -1.16
N PRO A 47 18.42 -13.77 -0.91
CA PRO A 47 19.11 -14.83 -1.66
C PRO A 47 18.53 -16.23 -1.43
N GLN A 48 17.58 -16.38 -0.51
CA GLN A 48 16.88 -17.62 -0.19
C GLN A 48 15.38 -17.57 -0.57
N SER A 49 14.99 -16.68 -1.48
CA SER A 49 13.62 -16.65 -2.02
C SER A 49 13.22 -17.97 -2.66
N ASP A 50 11.92 -18.23 -2.77
CA ASP A 50 11.42 -19.46 -3.37
C ASP A 50 11.81 -19.57 -4.86
N ALA A 51 11.83 -18.44 -5.57
CA ALA A 51 12.40 -18.34 -6.91
C ALA A 51 13.89 -18.72 -6.95
N ALA A 52 14.71 -18.27 -5.99
CA ALA A 52 16.13 -18.63 -5.92
C ALA A 52 16.31 -20.14 -5.70
N LYS A 53 15.54 -20.72 -4.78
CA LYS A 53 15.53 -22.18 -4.54
C LYS A 53 15.10 -22.94 -5.79
N GLN A 54 14.06 -22.47 -6.49
CA GLN A 54 13.56 -23.09 -7.71
C GLN A 54 14.57 -23.02 -8.86
N ALA A 55 15.29 -21.89 -9.01
CA ALA A 55 16.36 -21.75 -10.00
C ALA A 55 17.45 -22.82 -9.83
N VAL A 56 17.87 -23.08 -8.58
CA VAL A 56 18.84 -24.14 -8.27
C VAL A 56 18.29 -25.53 -8.59
N ARG A 57 16.99 -25.78 -8.31
CA ARG A 57 16.34 -27.07 -8.65
C ARG A 57 16.31 -27.29 -10.16
N TYR A 58 15.89 -26.30 -10.94
CA TYR A 58 15.88 -26.39 -12.40
C TYR A 58 17.28 -26.57 -12.98
N LEU A 59 18.28 -25.86 -12.44
CA LEU A 59 19.68 -26.02 -12.87
C LEU A 59 20.19 -27.46 -12.65
N ARG A 60 19.91 -28.05 -11.47
CA ARG A 60 20.27 -29.45 -11.17
C ARG A 60 19.52 -30.44 -12.06
N GLY A 61 18.30 -30.12 -12.48
CA GLY A 61 17.50 -30.89 -13.44
C GLY A 61 17.85 -30.63 -14.91
N HIS A 62 18.87 -29.82 -15.20
CA HIS A 62 19.27 -29.40 -16.55
C HIS A 62 18.19 -28.61 -17.33
N ASP A 63 17.19 -28.06 -16.66
CA ASP A 63 16.27 -27.08 -17.23
C ASP A 63 16.90 -25.67 -17.14
N PHE A 64 17.80 -25.38 -18.08
CA PHE A 64 18.52 -24.11 -18.11
C PHE A 64 17.61 -22.91 -18.37
N ALA A 65 16.53 -23.10 -19.15
CA ALA A 65 15.59 -22.04 -19.47
C ALA A 65 14.74 -21.67 -18.23
N GLY A 66 14.20 -22.66 -17.53
CA GLY A 66 13.51 -22.47 -16.25
C GLY A 66 14.44 -21.90 -15.19
N ALA A 67 15.68 -22.40 -15.09
CA ALA A 67 16.68 -21.87 -14.16
C ALA A 67 16.96 -20.38 -14.42
N ALA A 68 17.13 -19.98 -15.68
CA ALA A 68 17.35 -18.57 -16.04
C ALA A 68 16.12 -17.70 -15.75
N ALA A 69 14.90 -18.20 -16.02
CA ALA A 69 13.65 -17.50 -15.71
C ALA A 69 13.50 -17.24 -14.21
N MET A 70 13.71 -18.27 -13.38
CA MET A 70 13.63 -18.15 -11.92
C MET A 70 14.77 -17.33 -11.34
N ALA A 71 15.98 -17.39 -11.92
CA ALA A 71 17.09 -16.54 -11.50
C ALA A 71 16.83 -15.05 -11.78
N LYS A 72 16.16 -14.71 -12.90
CA LYS A 72 15.72 -13.33 -13.16
C LYS A 72 14.72 -12.88 -12.10
N LEU A 73 13.71 -13.71 -11.80
CA LEU A 73 12.72 -13.39 -10.76
C LEU A 73 13.39 -13.18 -9.40
N ALA A 74 14.25 -14.11 -8.99
CA ALA A 74 14.99 -14.06 -7.74
C ALA A 74 15.97 -12.89 -7.61
N SER A 75 16.28 -12.18 -8.70
CA SER A 75 17.18 -11.02 -8.66
C SER A 75 16.48 -9.73 -8.22
N TRP A 76 15.16 -9.72 -8.19
CA TRP A 76 14.35 -8.57 -7.77
C TRP A 76 13.87 -8.71 -6.32
N PRO A 77 13.65 -7.58 -5.63
CA PRO A 77 13.24 -7.58 -4.23
C PRO A 77 11.74 -7.91 -4.09
N GLU A 78 11.39 -8.70 -3.08
CA GLU A 78 10.02 -9.06 -2.72
C GLU A 78 9.83 -8.80 -1.22
N ALA A 79 8.59 -8.60 -0.79
CA ALA A 79 8.30 -8.41 0.63
C ALA A 79 8.36 -9.72 1.43
N ASP A 80 8.81 -9.62 2.68
CA ASP A 80 8.75 -10.70 3.66
C ASP A 80 7.44 -10.67 4.44
N TRP A 81 6.62 -11.71 4.33
CA TRP A 81 5.33 -11.79 5.00
C TRP A 81 5.46 -12.33 6.43
N PHE A 82 4.96 -11.57 7.40
CA PHE A 82 4.84 -11.94 8.81
C PHE A 82 3.37 -12.23 9.11
N THR A 83 3.00 -13.51 9.12
CA THR A 83 1.61 -13.97 9.14
C THR A 83 1.22 -14.72 10.41
N ASP A 84 2.20 -15.08 11.25
CA ASP A 84 2.05 -15.91 12.45
C ASP A 84 3.31 -15.80 13.34
N GLY A 85 3.45 -16.74 14.26
CA GLY A 85 4.61 -16.90 15.14
C GLY A 85 4.41 -16.26 16.51
N THR A 86 5.12 -16.80 17.50
CA THR A 86 5.16 -16.20 18.83
C THR A 86 5.88 -14.85 18.79
N PRO A 87 5.61 -13.94 19.75
CA PRO A 87 6.36 -12.68 19.86
C PRO A 87 7.89 -12.85 19.80
N ALA A 88 8.44 -13.88 20.43
CA ALA A 88 9.89 -14.13 20.43
C ALA A 88 10.42 -14.48 19.03
N GLU A 89 9.71 -15.33 18.28
CA GLU A 89 10.08 -15.73 16.92
C GLU A 89 10.02 -14.55 15.95
N VAL A 90 8.97 -13.73 16.06
CA VAL A 90 8.76 -12.54 15.22
C VAL A 90 9.85 -11.51 15.45
N GLU A 91 10.19 -11.23 16.71
CA GLU A 91 11.28 -10.31 17.05
C GLU A 91 12.63 -10.77 16.46
N VAL A 92 12.95 -12.07 16.58
CA VAL A 92 14.18 -12.64 16.03
C VAL A 92 14.19 -12.59 14.51
N ARG A 93 13.08 -12.95 13.86
CA ARG A 93 12.95 -12.95 12.40
C ARG A 93 13.11 -11.54 11.83
N ALA A 94 12.41 -10.54 12.40
CA ALA A 94 12.52 -9.15 11.97
C ALA A 94 13.93 -8.59 12.18
N ARG A 95 14.57 -8.89 13.32
CA ARG A 95 15.96 -8.51 13.59
C ARG A 95 16.94 -9.15 12.61
N SER A 96 16.74 -10.41 12.27
CA SER A 96 17.59 -11.13 11.31
C SER A 96 17.47 -10.52 9.91
N LEU A 97 16.24 -10.30 9.43
CA LEU A 97 15.96 -9.70 8.14
C LEU A 97 16.58 -8.30 8.00
N THR A 98 16.29 -7.41 8.96
CA THR A 98 16.83 -6.04 8.94
C THR A 98 18.35 -6.00 9.01
N ARG A 99 18.99 -6.91 9.75
CA ARG A 99 20.46 -7.05 9.75
C ARG A 99 21.00 -7.49 8.39
N ARG A 100 20.40 -8.48 7.74
CA ARG A 100 20.80 -8.91 6.39
C ARG A 100 20.69 -7.76 5.38
N ALA A 101 19.58 -7.02 5.42
CA ALA A 101 19.36 -5.88 4.55
C ALA A 101 20.36 -4.74 4.79
N ALA A 102 20.70 -4.48 6.06
CA ALA A 102 21.70 -3.48 6.42
C ALA A 102 23.11 -3.85 5.89
N LEU A 103 23.49 -5.13 5.88
CA LEU A 103 24.79 -5.59 5.35
C LEU A 103 24.95 -5.31 3.85
N THR A 104 23.86 -5.21 3.10
CA THR A 104 23.84 -4.91 1.66
C THR A 104 23.50 -3.46 1.35
N GLY A 105 23.30 -2.61 2.37
CA GLY A 105 22.90 -1.21 2.20
C GLY A 105 21.52 -1.05 1.56
N THR A 106 20.62 -2.00 1.84
CA THR A 106 19.27 -2.07 1.27
C THR A 106 18.19 -1.99 2.35
N VAL A 107 16.96 -1.72 1.96
CA VAL A 107 15.78 -1.63 2.85
C VAL A 107 14.86 -2.83 2.63
N PRO A 108 14.54 -3.64 3.66
CA PRO A 108 13.57 -4.71 3.52
C PRO A 108 12.15 -4.14 3.52
N VAL A 109 11.28 -4.79 2.74
CA VAL A 109 9.83 -4.60 2.78
C VAL A 109 9.24 -5.75 3.58
N LEU A 110 8.45 -5.44 4.60
CA LEU A 110 7.78 -6.43 5.43
C LEU A 110 6.28 -6.22 5.33
N VAL A 111 5.54 -7.33 5.33
CA VAL A 111 4.08 -7.30 5.48
C VAL A 111 3.74 -7.76 6.89
N ALA A 112 3.15 -6.89 7.69
CA ALA A 112 2.56 -7.26 8.96
C ALA A 112 1.11 -7.67 8.70
N TYR A 113 0.77 -8.94 8.90
CA TYR A 113 -0.53 -9.46 8.50
C TYR A 113 -1.03 -10.50 9.50
N ASN A 114 -1.47 -10.08 10.69
CA ASN A 114 -1.85 -10.98 11.77
C ASN A 114 -3.02 -10.47 12.64
N VAL A 115 -3.83 -9.52 12.16
CA VAL A 115 -5.02 -9.04 12.89
C VAL A 115 -5.97 -10.17 13.30
N PRO A 116 -6.65 -10.07 14.46
CA PRO A 116 -7.66 -11.06 14.85
C PRO A 116 -8.80 -11.15 13.84
N LEU A 117 -9.31 -12.36 13.59
CA LEU A 117 -10.32 -12.65 12.54
C LEU A 117 -9.87 -12.16 11.15
N ARG A 118 -8.59 -12.38 10.83
CA ARG A 118 -8.03 -12.09 9.50
C ARG A 118 -8.84 -12.83 8.45
N ASP A 119 -9.14 -12.14 7.35
CA ASP A 119 -9.86 -12.67 6.18
C ASP A 119 -11.10 -13.49 6.52
N CYS A 120 -12.06 -12.88 7.20
CA CYS A 120 -13.29 -13.55 7.64
C CYS A 120 -14.19 -14.11 6.53
N SER A 121 -13.83 -13.93 5.26
CA SER A 121 -14.60 -14.37 4.09
C SER A 121 -13.75 -14.99 2.96
N GLN A 122 -12.44 -15.20 3.16
CA GLN A 122 -11.51 -15.57 2.08
C GLN A 122 -10.48 -16.66 2.47
N TYR A 123 -9.57 -17.00 1.55
CA TYR A 123 -8.66 -18.15 1.69
C TYR A 123 -7.52 -17.98 2.70
N SER A 124 -7.10 -16.74 3.02
CA SER A 124 -5.98 -16.49 3.97
C SER A 124 -6.43 -16.28 5.42
N SER A 125 -7.60 -16.83 5.77
CA SER A 125 -8.16 -16.77 7.13
C SER A 125 -7.16 -17.20 8.21
N GLY A 126 -7.20 -16.53 9.36
CA GLY A 126 -6.27 -16.76 10.45
C GLY A 126 -6.11 -15.54 11.35
N GLY A 127 -4.86 -15.25 11.73
CA GLY A 127 -4.51 -14.14 12.60
C GLY A 127 -4.33 -14.51 14.07
N ALA A 128 -4.00 -13.51 14.88
CA ALA A 128 -3.92 -13.64 16.33
C ALA A 128 -5.27 -14.06 16.93
N GLN A 129 -5.25 -14.74 18.07
CA GLN A 129 -6.49 -15.25 18.69
C GLN A 129 -7.23 -14.16 19.49
N SER A 130 -6.58 -13.03 19.75
CA SER A 130 -7.15 -11.88 20.45
C SER A 130 -6.36 -10.60 20.17
N ASP A 131 -6.99 -9.46 20.45
CA ASP A 131 -6.36 -8.13 20.39
C ASP A 131 -5.07 -8.08 21.23
N ALA A 132 -5.07 -8.69 22.42
CA ALA A 132 -3.90 -8.72 23.30
C ALA A 132 -2.72 -9.50 22.69
N GLU A 133 -2.99 -10.62 22.04
CA GLU A 133 -1.95 -11.38 21.32
C GLU A 133 -1.43 -10.61 20.12
N TYR A 134 -2.32 -9.97 19.35
CA TYR A 134 -1.94 -9.13 18.21
C TYR A 134 -1.05 -7.97 18.64
N GLN A 135 -1.44 -7.25 19.69
CA GLN A 135 -0.66 -6.12 20.21
C GLN A 135 0.72 -6.57 20.71
N ALA A 136 0.80 -7.71 21.40
CA ALA A 136 2.07 -8.29 21.82
C ALA A 136 2.97 -8.69 20.63
N TRP A 137 2.36 -9.20 19.57
CA TRP A 137 3.02 -9.56 18.32
C TRP A 137 3.58 -8.33 17.59
N ILE A 138 2.79 -7.26 17.43
CA ILE A 138 3.25 -5.99 16.83
C ILE A 138 4.36 -5.35 17.66
N ALA A 139 4.23 -5.34 18.99
CA ALA A 139 5.28 -4.83 19.87
C ALA A 139 6.60 -5.59 19.69
N ALA A 140 6.54 -6.90 19.42
CA ALA A 140 7.72 -7.71 19.17
C ALA A 140 8.33 -7.47 17.79
N LEU A 141 7.49 -7.32 16.75
CA LEU A 141 7.93 -6.87 15.43
C LEU A 141 8.70 -5.55 15.54
N ALA A 142 8.13 -4.55 16.23
CA ALA A 142 8.77 -3.26 16.43
C ALA A 142 10.11 -3.35 17.19
N ARG A 143 10.22 -4.19 18.24
CA ARG A 143 11.51 -4.45 18.91
C ARG A 143 12.52 -5.14 18.00
N GLY A 144 12.06 -5.98 17.08
CA GLY A 144 12.90 -6.64 16.08
C GLY A 144 13.47 -5.65 15.05
N LEU A 145 12.66 -4.70 14.61
CA LEU A 145 13.07 -3.59 13.72
C LEU A 145 14.08 -2.67 14.41
N GLY A 146 13.77 -2.22 15.63
CA GLY A 146 14.57 -1.27 16.39
C GLY A 146 14.82 0.02 15.60
N LYS A 147 16.09 0.37 15.39
CA LYS A 147 16.48 1.57 14.62
C LYS A 147 16.81 1.28 13.15
N SER A 148 16.52 0.07 12.66
CA SER A 148 16.84 -0.32 11.29
C SER A 148 15.94 0.39 10.29
N LYS A 149 16.39 0.54 9.05
CA LYS A 149 15.52 0.96 7.95
C LYS A 149 14.57 -0.18 7.58
N ALA A 150 13.29 0.12 7.41
CA ALA A 150 12.29 -0.85 6.96
C ALA A 150 11.08 -0.14 6.31
N VAL A 151 10.45 -0.81 5.36
CA VAL A 151 9.10 -0.46 4.88
C VAL A 151 8.13 -1.50 5.45
N ILE A 152 7.06 -1.06 6.10
CA ILE A 152 5.98 -1.91 6.58
C ILE A 152 4.73 -1.66 5.74
N VAL A 153 4.22 -2.72 5.12
CA VAL A 153 2.85 -2.79 4.62
C VAL A 153 2.00 -3.38 5.73
N LEU A 154 1.10 -2.58 6.29
CA LEU A 154 0.35 -2.91 7.49
C LEU A 154 -1.03 -3.46 7.13
N GLU A 155 -1.23 -4.72 7.50
CA GLU A 155 -2.48 -5.46 7.52
C GLU A 155 -3.29 -5.35 6.22
N PRO A 156 -2.79 -5.95 5.11
CA PRO A 156 -3.60 -6.19 3.92
C PRO A 156 -4.98 -6.74 4.25
N ASP A 157 -5.99 -6.35 3.49
CA ASP A 157 -7.40 -6.76 3.63
C ASP A 157 -8.07 -6.35 4.95
N ALA A 158 -7.34 -5.79 5.92
CA ALA A 158 -7.92 -5.48 7.21
C ALA A 158 -8.94 -4.34 7.15
N LEU A 159 -8.70 -3.34 6.30
CA LEU A 159 -9.65 -2.25 6.05
C LEU A 159 -10.59 -2.56 4.90
N ALA A 160 -10.15 -3.30 3.88
CA ALA A 160 -11.01 -3.59 2.72
C ALA A 160 -12.07 -4.67 3.04
N ASN A 161 -11.80 -5.55 4.01
CA ASN A 161 -12.65 -6.65 4.45
C ASN A 161 -12.97 -6.53 5.95
N LEU A 162 -13.72 -5.50 6.33
CA LEU A 162 -14.07 -5.32 7.75
C LEU A 162 -14.97 -6.46 8.23
N PRO A 163 -14.93 -6.83 9.52
CA PRO A 163 -15.83 -7.85 10.08
C PRO A 163 -17.31 -7.61 9.78
N THR A 164 -17.76 -6.35 9.76
CA THR A 164 -19.14 -5.98 9.36
C THR A 164 -19.47 -6.26 7.90
N ASP A 165 -18.46 -6.38 7.02
CA ASP A 165 -18.64 -6.67 5.59
C ASP A 165 -18.74 -8.19 5.33
N CYS A 166 -18.34 -9.02 6.30
CA CYS A 166 -18.28 -10.48 6.17
C CYS A 166 -19.66 -11.17 6.31
N GLY A 167 -20.75 -10.41 6.40
CA GLY A 167 -22.12 -10.94 6.49
C GLY A 167 -22.90 -10.38 7.69
N PRO A 168 -24.25 -10.51 7.68
CA PRO A 168 -25.12 -9.89 8.68
C PRO A 168 -24.87 -10.40 10.10
N ASP A 169 -24.43 -11.64 10.24
CA ASP A 169 -24.18 -12.28 11.54
C ASP A 169 -22.72 -12.19 11.99
N SER A 170 -21.82 -11.68 11.14
CA SER A 170 -20.36 -11.70 11.38
C SER A 170 -19.93 -10.68 12.43
N ASP A 171 -20.55 -9.50 12.45
CA ASP A 171 -20.32 -8.46 13.47
C ASP A 171 -21.57 -7.57 13.66
N PRO A 172 -22.68 -8.12 14.18
CA PRO A 172 -23.98 -7.45 14.20
C PRO A 172 -24.01 -6.19 15.08
N THR A 173 -23.05 -6.04 16.00
CA THR A 173 -22.92 -4.87 16.88
C THR A 173 -21.86 -3.87 16.43
N GLY A 174 -21.03 -4.23 15.43
CA GLY A 174 -19.86 -3.45 15.03
C GLY A 174 -18.70 -3.47 16.04
N ALA A 175 -18.79 -4.27 17.10
CA ALA A 175 -17.80 -4.30 18.17
C ALA A 175 -16.47 -4.88 17.70
N ILE A 176 -16.50 -5.90 16.83
CA ILE A 176 -15.30 -6.52 16.29
C ILE A 176 -14.59 -5.55 15.34
N THR A 177 -15.37 -4.84 14.53
CA THR A 177 -14.88 -3.79 13.63
C THR A 177 -14.26 -2.64 14.42
N ALA A 178 -14.86 -2.23 15.54
CA ALA A 178 -14.25 -1.25 16.44
C ALA A 178 -12.92 -1.74 17.04
N GLY A 179 -12.84 -3.02 17.44
CA GLY A 179 -11.61 -3.67 17.88
C GLY A 179 -10.53 -3.66 16.80
N ARG A 180 -10.88 -4.04 15.57
CA ARG A 180 -9.98 -3.98 14.40
C ARG A 180 -9.39 -2.58 14.20
N MET A 181 -10.22 -1.54 14.26
CA MET A 181 -9.75 -0.16 14.14
C MET A 181 -8.82 0.24 15.30
N ALA A 182 -9.11 -0.19 16.53
CA ALA A 182 -8.26 0.06 17.69
C ALA A 182 -6.88 -0.63 17.55
N ASP A 183 -6.86 -1.86 17.08
CA ASP A 183 -5.65 -2.63 16.84
C ASP A 183 -4.78 -2.04 15.72
N LEU A 184 -5.39 -1.60 14.61
CA LEU A 184 -4.66 -0.90 13.55
C LEU A 184 -4.04 0.41 14.06
N ARG A 185 -4.79 1.20 14.85
CA ARG A 185 -4.27 2.42 15.48
C ARG A 185 -3.12 2.13 16.44
N TYR A 186 -3.23 1.07 17.25
CA TYR A 186 -2.15 0.61 18.13
C TYR A 186 -0.91 0.25 17.31
N ALA A 187 -1.08 -0.49 16.22
CA ALA A 187 0.03 -0.94 15.40
C ALA A 187 0.78 0.23 14.76
N ILE A 188 0.04 1.21 14.22
CA ILE A 188 0.60 2.47 13.73
C ILE A 188 1.41 3.16 14.83
N ASP A 189 0.81 3.37 16.02
CA ASP A 189 1.46 4.08 17.12
C ASP A 189 2.75 3.39 17.62
N VAL A 190 2.84 2.07 17.50
CA VAL A 190 4.02 1.28 17.92
C VAL A 190 5.10 1.25 16.84
N LEU A 191 4.71 1.09 15.57
CA LEU A 191 5.63 0.99 14.44
C LEU A 191 6.24 2.35 14.07
N GLU A 192 5.45 3.42 14.10
CA GLU A 192 5.90 4.80 13.83
C GLU A 192 6.83 5.36 14.91
N ARG A 193 6.96 4.69 16.06
CA ARG A 193 8.01 5.03 17.05
C ARG A 193 9.40 4.56 16.62
N GLN A 194 9.50 3.70 15.60
CA GLN A 194 10.78 3.24 15.08
C GLN A 194 11.34 4.31 14.12
N PRO A 195 12.50 4.93 14.44
CA PRO A 195 12.91 6.21 13.83
C PRO A 195 13.28 6.16 12.35
N ASN A 196 13.41 4.97 11.78
CA ASN A 196 13.82 4.74 10.39
C ASN A 196 12.86 3.79 9.66
N THR A 197 11.68 3.55 10.22
CA THR A 197 10.66 2.70 9.64
C THR A 197 9.60 3.56 9.00
N VAL A 198 9.18 3.21 7.78
CA VAL A 198 7.99 3.79 7.17
C VAL A 198 6.84 2.80 7.15
N VAL A 199 5.62 3.28 7.39
CA VAL A 199 4.40 2.46 7.44
C VAL A 199 3.42 2.92 6.36
N TYR A 200 2.89 1.95 5.62
CA TYR A 200 1.80 2.11 4.67
C TYR A 200 0.64 1.20 5.10
N LEU A 201 -0.48 1.81 5.47
CA LEU A 201 -1.69 1.08 5.87
C LEU A 201 -2.46 0.58 4.64
N ASP A 202 -2.81 -0.70 4.57
CA ASP A 202 -3.47 -1.21 3.37
C ASP A 202 -4.91 -0.69 3.19
N ALA A 203 -5.23 -0.31 1.95
CA ALA A 203 -6.52 0.23 1.55
C ALA A 203 -7.24 -0.65 0.50
N GLY A 204 -6.78 -1.88 0.27
CA GLY A 204 -7.33 -2.76 -0.74
C GLY A 204 -7.01 -2.31 -2.17
N ASN A 205 -8.04 -2.25 -3.03
CA ASN A 205 -7.85 -1.97 -4.45
C ASN A 205 -9.06 -1.29 -5.11
N SER A 206 -8.87 -0.84 -6.35
CA SER A 206 -9.83 -0.07 -7.14
C SER A 206 -11.12 -0.82 -7.47
N HIS A 207 -11.16 -2.14 -7.33
CA HIS A 207 -12.35 -2.95 -7.60
C HIS A 207 -13.06 -3.45 -6.35
N TRP A 208 -12.61 -3.01 -5.17
CA TRP A 208 -13.18 -3.44 -3.90
C TRP A 208 -13.86 -2.29 -3.16
N GLN A 209 -13.13 -1.20 -2.90
CA GLN A 209 -13.66 -0.08 -2.13
C GLN A 209 -13.78 1.16 -3.03
N SER A 210 -14.93 1.84 -2.97
CA SER A 210 -15.04 3.18 -3.60
C SER A 210 -14.04 4.15 -2.96
N VAL A 211 -13.62 5.18 -3.71
CA VAL A 211 -12.71 6.22 -3.21
C VAL A 211 -13.14 6.76 -1.84
N GLY A 212 -14.43 7.12 -1.69
CA GLY A 212 -14.97 7.64 -0.44
C GLY A 212 -14.94 6.64 0.72
N ASN A 213 -15.23 5.36 0.45
CA ASN A 213 -15.18 4.31 1.48
C ASN A 213 -13.74 4.03 1.93
N ALA A 214 -12.80 3.92 0.99
CA ALA A 214 -11.39 3.74 1.31
C ALA A 214 -10.85 4.91 2.13
N ALA A 215 -11.13 6.15 1.71
CA ALA A 215 -10.74 7.35 2.46
C ALA A 215 -11.33 7.36 3.87
N LYS A 216 -12.62 7.03 4.03
CA LYS A 216 -13.25 6.94 5.35
C LYS A 216 -12.54 5.95 6.26
N ARG A 217 -12.33 4.72 5.76
CA ARG A 217 -11.74 3.63 6.56
C ARG A 217 -10.29 3.94 6.94
N LEU A 218 -9.53 4.56 6.03
CA LEU A 218 -8.18 5.05 6.31
C LEU A 218 -8.15 6.14 7.38
N LEU A 219 -9.06 7.13 7.33
CA LEU A 219 -9.18 8.15 8.39
C LEU A 219 -9.56 7.52 9.73
N ASP A 220 -10.56 6.63 9.73
CA ASP A 220 -10.97 5.92 10.94
C ASP A 220 -9.79 5.14 11.54
N ALA A 221 -8.95 4.49 10.73
CA ALA A 221 -7.79 3.75 11.22
C ALA A 221 -6.57 4.63 11.57
N GLY A 222 -6.60 5.91 11.20
CA GLY A 222 -5.56 6.88 11.56
C GLY A 222 -4.38 6.95 10.59
N VAL A 223 -4.63 6.83 9.27
CA VAL A 223 -3.63 7.00 8.19
C VAL A 223 -2.86 8.32 8.28
N GLU A 224 -3.41 9.35 8.92
CA GLU A 224 -2.73 10.64 9.09
C GLU A 224 -1.44 10.56 9.92
N ARG A 225 -1.24 9.42 10.61
CA ARG A 225 -0.05 9.14 11.42
C ARG A 225 0.94 8.20 10.72
N THR A 226 0.67 7.78 9.48
CA THR A 226 1.55 6.95 8.66
C THR A 226 2.22 7.76 7.56
N GLN A 227 3.14 7.17 6.80
CA GLN A 227 3.65 7.83 5.57
C GLN A 227 2.63 7.78 4.44
N GLY A 228 1.74 6.78 4.47
CA GLY A 228 0.71 6.64 3.47
C GLY A 228 -0.13 5.40 3.63
N PHE A 229 -0.66 4.94 2.50
CA PHE A 229 -1.40 3.69 2.38
C PHE A 229 -0.83 2.78 1.28
N SER A 230 -1.17 1.50 1.29
CA SER A 230 -0.84 0.57 0.19
C SER A 230 -2.08 0.22 -0.62
N LEU A 231 -1.84 -0.12 -1.88
CA LEU A 231 -2.88 -0.54 -2.82
C LEU A 231 -2.47 -1.80 -3.57
N ASN A 232 -3.50 -2.51 -4.06
CA ASN A 232 -3.38 -3.62 -5.00
C ASN A 232 -2.64 -4.85 -4.43
N VAL A 233 -2.42 -4.90 -3.11
CA VAL A 233 -1.69 -5.99 -2.45
C VAL A 233 -2.30 -7.33 -2.83
N SER A 234 -1.47 -8.24 -3.35
CA SER A 234 -1.90 -9.56 -3.84
C SER A 234 -2.92 -9.54 -4.97
N ASN A 235 -3.14 -8.42 -5.66
CA ASN A 235 -4.11 -8.30 -6.73
C ASN A 235 -3.46 -7.98 -8.08
N PHE A 236 -4.28 -7.77 -9.11
CA PHE A 236 -3.84 -7.80 -10.51
C PHE A 236 -4.17 -6.52 -11.28
N PHE A 237 -4.79 -5.52 -10.64
CA PHE A 237 -5.22 -4.32 -11.34
C PHE A 237 -4.04 -3.51 -11.86
N ALA A 238 -4.16 -3.04 -13.11
CA ALA A 238 -3.06 -2.41 -13.84
C ALA A 238 -2.50 -1.20 -13.08
N THR A 239 -1.18 -1.02 -13.15
CA THR A 239 -0.46 0.04 -12.42
C THR A 239 -1.10 1.42 -12.63
N GLY A 240 -1.42 1.79 -13.88
CA GLY A 240 -2.05 3.08 -14.16
C GLY A 240 -3.42 3.27 -13.48
N LEU A 241 -4.22 2.21 -13.34
CA LEU A 241 -5.48 2.29 -12.60
C LEU A 241 -5.23 2.45 -11.10
N SER A 242 -4.28 1.71 -10.52
CA SER A 242 -3.91 1.85 -9.11
C SER A 242 -3.37 3.24 -8.79
N ASP A 243 -2.59 3.84 -9.69
CA ASP A 243 -2.03 5.19 -9.54
C ASP A 243 -3.14 6.26 -9.51
N HIS A 244 -4.10 6.18 -10.45
CA HIS A 244 -5.26 7.08 -10.47
C HIS A 244 -6.14 6.90 -9.24
N TYR A 245 -6.47 5.65 -8.89
CA TYR A 245 -7.28 5.33 -7.72
C TYR A 245 -6.64 5.86 -6.43
N GLY A 246 -5.35 5.61 -6.21
CA GLY A 246 -4.63 6.14 -5.05
C GLY A 246 -4.57 7.67 -5.03
N THR A 247 -4.41 8.31 -6.19
CA THR A 247 -4.47 9.77 -6.27
C THR A 247 -5.84 10.30 -5.87
N TRP A 248 -6.94 9.68 -6.29
CA TRP A 248 -8.30 10.05 -5.88
C TRP A 248 -8.55 9.83 -4.40
N VAL A 249 -8.10 8.69 -3.83
CA VAL A 249 -8.18 8.45 -2.38
C VAL A 249 -7.41 9.53 -1.61
N SER A 250 -6.20 9.88 -2.06
CA SER A 250 -5.38 10.91 -1.43
C SER A 250 -6.02 12.30 -1.47
N LYS A 251 -6.62 12.66 -2.62
CA LYS A 251 -7.39 13.91 -2.76
C LYS A 251 -8.65 13.89 -1.90
N CYS A 252 -9.33 12.75 -1.76
CA CYS A 252 -10.50 12.60 -0.89
C CYS A 252 -10.14 12.74 0.59
N LEU A 253 -9.03 12.13 1.03
CA LEU A 253 -8.49 12.30 2.38
C LEU A 253 -8.24 13.77 2.69
N TRP A 254 -7.57 14.48 1.77
CA TRP A 254 -7.34 15.91 1.91
C TRP A 254 -8.65 16.71 1.92
N TYR A 255 -9.56 16.43 0.99
CA TYR A 255 -10.85 17.11 0.88
C TYR A 255 -11.66 17.02 2.18
N ALA A 256 -11.73 15.82 2.77
CA ALA A 256 -12.48 15.56 3.99
C ALA A 256 -11.80 16.04 5.28
N THR A 257 -10.53 16.47 5.26
CA THR A 257 -9.79 16.88 6.47
C THR A 257 -9.28 18.32 6.42
N LYS A 258 -8.67 18.70 5.30
CA LYS A 258 -7.95 19.96 5.08
C LYS A 258 -8.60 20.84 4.00
N GLY A 259 -9.56 20.30 3.25
CA GLY A 259 -10.30 20.99 2.21
C GLY A 259 -11.23 22.09 2.72
N PRO A 260 -12.16 22.57 1.86
CA PRO A 260 -13.17 23.55 2.24
C PRO A 260 -13.87 23.17 3.54
N GLU A 261 -14.22 24.15 4.38
CA GLU A 261 -14.81 23.87 5.69
C GLU A 261 -16.07 23.00 5.61
N ALA A 262 -16.93 23.26 4.62
CA ALA A 262 -18.14 22.48 4.35
C ALA A 262 -17.87 21.03 3.92
N ALA A 263 -16.67 20.71 3.45
CA ALA A 263 -16.27 19.37 3.02
C ALA A 263 -15.71 18.52 4.17
N ARG A 264 -15.37 19.12 5.32
CA ARG A 264 -14.73 18.40 6.41
C ARG A 264 -15.66 17.33 6.98
N GLY A 265 -15.14 16.10 7.11
CA GLY A 265 -15.90 14.93 7.53
C GLY A 265 -16.70 14.25 6.41
N HIS A 266 -16.68 14.77 5.18
CA HIS A 266 -17.49 14.27 4.07
C HIS A 266 -16.67 13.51 3.01
N THR A 267 -16.20 12.32 3.38
CA THR A 267 -15.59 11.39 2.41
C THR A 267 -16.62 10.79 1.44
N ASP A 268 -17.89 10.76 1.85
CA ASP A 268 -19.02 10.26 1.07
C ASP A 268 -19.38 11.16 -0.13
N TRP A 269 -18.90 12.41 -0.15
CA TRP A 269 -19.13 13.34 -1.26
C TRP A 269 -18.12 13.17 -2.40
N CYS A 270 -17.01 12.46 -2.16
CA CYS A 270 -15.96 12.30 -3.14
C CYS A 270 -16.45 11.54 -4.37
N ALA A 271 -16.12 12.07 -5.56
CA ALA A 271 -16.18 11.27 -6.78
C ALA A 271 -15.26 10.04 -6.67
N SER A 272 -15.54 9.02 -7.47
CA SER A 272 -14.92 7.71 -7.39
C SER A 272 -14.70 7.09 -8.77
N GLN A 273 -14.09 5.91 -8.78
CA GLN A 273 -13.89 5.09 -9.97
C GLN A 273 -15.19 4.49 -10.55
N TYR A 274 -16.31 4.64 -9.84
CA TYR A 274 -17.63 4.13 -10.26
C TYR A 274 -18.65 5.24 -10.54
N TYR A 275 -18.39 6.44 -10.04
CA TYR A 275 -19.34 7.53 -10.04
C TYR A 275 -18.63 8.87 -9.97
N SER A 276 -19.04 9.83 -10.81
CA SER A 276 -18.62 11.22 -10.69
C SER A 276 -19.77 12.16 -11.07
N PRO A 277 -20.12 13.17 -10.24
CA PRO A 277 -21.15 14.16 -10.58
C PRO A 277 -20.90 14.93 -11.89
N THR A 278 -19.68 14.91 -12.41
CA THR A 278 -19.30 15.54 -13.69
C THR A 278 -19.50 14.62 -14.90
N ALA A 279 -19.71 13.32 -14.70
CA ALA A 279 -19.94 12.37 -15.79
C ALA A 279 -21.33 12.57 -16.42
N PRO A 280 -21.48 12.32 -17.73
CA PRO A 280 -22.75 12.50 -18.43
C PRO A 280 -23.83 11.54 -17.90
N ASN A 281 -25.08 11.98 -17.99
CA ASN A 281 -26.26 11.17 -17.70
C ASN A 281 -26.86 10.66 -19.01
N ASP A 282 -26.25 9.61 -19.57
CA ASP A 282 -26.50 9.08 -20.91
C ASP A 282 -27.40 7.83 -20.95
N GLY A 283 -28.09 7.51 -19.85
CA GLY A 283 -29.04 6.39 -19.77
C GLY A 283 -28.46 5.07 -19.24
N GLN A 284 -27.19 5.03 -18.86
CA GLN A 284 -26.69 4.17 -17.77
C GLN A 284 -27.13 4.79 -16.42
N PRO A 285 -26.96 4.16 -15.23
CA PRO A 285 -27.19 4.90 -13.98
C PRO A 285 -26.38 6.20 -14.06
N GLY A 286 -27.08 7.34 -14.14
CA GLY A 286 -26.48 8.61 -14.53
C GLY A 286 -25.25 8.93 -13.68
N ASN A 287 -24.26 9.60 -14.29
CA ASN A 287 -22.99 9.95 -13.66
C ASN A 287 -22.03 8.76 -13.43
N SER A 288 -22.12 7.71 -14.24
CA SER A 288 -21.26 6.51 -14.13
C SER A 288 -19.84 6.76 -14.62
N VAL A 289 -18.87 6.18 -13.92
CA VAL A 289 -17.45 6.07 -14.32
C VAL A 289 -17.10 4.59 -14.35
N ASN A 290 -16.27 4.17 -15.31
CA ASN A 290 -15.87 2.77 -15.42
C ASN A 290 -14.39 2.62 -15.03
N ALA A 291 -14.15 1.89 -13.94
CA ALA A 291 -12.81 1.62 -13.44
C ALA A 291 -11.91 0.92 -14.47
N ASP A 292 -12.47 0.13 -15.39
CA ASP A 292 -11.73 -0.57 -16.43
C ASP A 292 -11.60 0.21 -17.76
N ASP A 293 -12.21 1.39 -17.86
CA ASP A 293 -12.13 2.26 -19.03
C ASP A 293 -11.47 3.61 -18.69
N PRO A 294 -10.15 3.75 -18.97
CA PRO A 294 -9.41 4.98 -18.72
C PRO A 294 -9.99 6.23 -19.40
N SER A 295 -10.77 6.06 -20.47
CA SER A 295 -11.40 7.19 -21.13
C SER A 295 -12.46 7.87 -20.26
N THR A 296 -12.94 7.22 -19.20
CA THR A 296 -13.95 7.77 -18.28
C THR A 296 -13.37 8.46 -17.05
N TRP A 297 -12.10 8.21 -16.72
CA TRP A 297 -11.46 8.65 -15.47
C TRP A 297 -11.35 10.17 -15.35
N HIS A 298 -11.28 10.87 -16.48
CA HIS A 298 -11.20 12.32 -16.54
C HIS A 298 -12.41 13.02 -15.86
N TRP A 299 -13.56 12.35 -15.76
CA TRP A 299 -14.70 12.89 -15.01
C TRP A 299 -14.39 12.96 -13.51
N THR A 300 -13.83 11.90 -12.94
CA THR A 300 -13.43 11.88 -11.53
C THR A 300 -12.30 12.90 -11.28
N ASP A 301 -11.34 13.00 -12.20
CA ASP A 301 -10.30 14.03 -12.14
C ASP A 301 -10.90 15.43 -12.11
N GLN A 302 -11.82 15.73 -13.03
CA GLN A 302 -12.49 17.03 -13.11
C GLN A 302 -13.27 17.36 -11.83
N TRP A 303 -13.93 16.38 -11.21
CA TRP A 303 -14.63 16.63 -9.95
C TRP A 303 -13.66 17.04 -8.84
N PHE A 304 -12.52 16.34 -8.72
CA PHE A 304 -11.50 16.71 -7.73
C PHE A 304 -10.84 18.05 -8.04
N GLU A 305 -10.60 18.39 -9.30
CA GLU A 305 -10.10 19.72 -9.68
C GLU A 305 -11.06 20.84 -9.25
N GLN A 306 -12.37 20.63 -9.38
CA GLN A 306 -13.39 21.61 -9.00
C GLN A 306 -13.60 21.73 -7.48
N ASN A 307 -13.51 20.63 -6.74
CA ASN A 307 -13.92 20.56 -5.33
C ASN A 307 -12.74 20.51 -4.34
N ALA A 308 -11.65 19.84 -4.71
CA ALA A 308 -10.42 19.79 -3.92
C ALA A 308 -9.36 20.81 -4.38
N GLY A 309 -9.56 21.46 -5.53
CA GLY A 309 -8.69 22.53 -6.03
C GLY A 309 -7.24 22.10 -6.25
N THR A 310 -6.31 23.05 -6.12
CA THR A 310 -4.86 22.80 -6.21
C THR A 310 -4.28 22.39 -4.85
N ALA A 311 -4.85 21.34 -4.23
CA ALA A 311 -4.29 20.78 -3.01
C ALA A 311 -2.77 20.58 -3.20
N PRO A 312 -1.90 21.22 -2.38
CA PRO A 312 -0.46 21.11 -2.55
C PRO A 312 -0.05 19.64 -2.48
N LEU A 313 0.82 19.16 -3.39
CA LEU A 313 1.22 17.75 -3.43
C LEU A 313 1.80 17.28 -2.08
N ASN A 314 2.55 18.15 -1.39
CA ASN A 314 3.10 17.87 -0.06
C ASN A 314 2.06 17.82 1.07
N ALA A 315 0.81 18.18 0.80
CA ALA A 315 -0.30 18.09 1.74
C ALA A 315 -1.18 16.85 1.52
N LEU A 316 -1.01 16.17 0.38
CA LEU A 316 -1.71 14.94 0.04
C LEU A 316 -0.99 13.75 0.66
N THR A 317 -1.76 12.74 1.04
CA THR A 317 -1.22 11.46 1.54
C THR A 317 -0.56 10.71 0.39
N HIS A 318 0.61 10.12 0.63
CA HIS A 318 1.32 9.31 -0.36
C HIS A 318 0.87 7.84 -0.29
N PHE A 319 1.27 7.03 -1.26
CA PHE A 319 0.96 5.60 -1.25
C PHE A 319 1.99 4.75 -2.01
N VAL A 320 1.92 3.45 -1.77
CA VAL A 320 2.68 2.43 -2.52
C VAL A 320 1.71 1.48 -3.22
N VAL A 321 2.17 0.88 -4.32
CA VAL A 321 1.34 -0.04 -5.13
C VAL A 321 2.05 -1.38 -5.28
N ASP A 322 1.34 -2.47 -5.01
CA ASP A 322 1.80 -3.81 -5.37
C ASP A 322 1.70 -4.03 -6.88
N THR A 323 2.84 -4.24 -7.53
CA THR A 323 2.97 -4.52 -8.96
C THR A 323 3.51 -5.91 -9.25
N SER A 324 3.52 -6.79 -8.23
CA SER A 324 4.03 -8.17 -8.31
C SER A 324 3.45 -8.97 -9.47
N ARG A 325 2.15 -8.82 -9.76
CA ARG A 325 1.41 -9.67 -10.71
C ARG A 325 0.45 -8.93 -11.64
N ASN A 326 0.55 -7.60 -11.75
CA ASN A 326 -0.43 -6.78 -12.45
C ASN A 326 -0.06 -6.35 -13.89
N GLY A 327 0.96 -6.93 -14.51
CA GLY A 327 1.45 -6.52 -15.84
C GLY A 327 0.44 -6.75 -16.98
N GLN A 328 -0.52 -7.65 -16.76
CA GLN A 328 -1.61 -7.93 -17.72
C GLN A 328 -2.96 -7.34 -17.29
N GLY A 329 -3.01 -6.59 -16.17
CA GLY A 329 -4.24 -6.07 -15.58
C GLY A 329 -5.10 -7.13 -14.88
N GLY A 330 -6.31 -6.75 -14.47
CA GLY A 330 -7.29 -7.66 -13.87
C GLY A 330 -7.75 -8.73 -14.85
N TRP A 331 -8.20 -9.88 -14.34
CA TRP A 331 -8.75 -10.93 -15.20
C TRP A 331 -10.24 -10.75 -15.41
N THR A 332 -10.65 -10.65 -16.67
CA THR A 332 -12.06 -10.69 -17.07
C THR A 332 -12.44 -12.13 -17.43
N PRO A 333 -13.23 -12.82 -16.61
CA PRO A 333 -13.68 -14.17 -16.91
C PRO A 333 -14.67 -14.16 -18.09
N PRO A 334 -14.71 -15.23 -18.91
CA PRO A 334 -15.72 -15.34 -19.96
C PRO A 334 -17.13 -15.27 -19.38
N ALA A 335 -17.98 -14.44 -19.99
CA ALA A 335 -19.35 -14.21 -19.53
C ALA A 335 -20.14 -15.54 -19.46
N GLY A 336 -20.81 -15.76 -18.33
CA GLY A 336 -21.64 -16.95 -18.10
C GLY A 336 -20.89 -18.27 -17.90
N LYS A 337 -19.54 -18.26 -17.82
CA LYS A 337 -18.74 -19.48 -17.64
C LYS A 337 -18.88 -20.10 -16.24
N TYR A 338 -19.02 -19.28 -15.20
CA TYR A 338 -19.06 -19.75 -13.82
C TYR A 338 -20.46 -19.55 -13.20
N PRO A 339 -20.92 -20.48 -12.35
CA PRO A 339 -22.25 -20.43 -11.75
C PRO A 339 -22.36 -19.42 -10.60
N GLY A 340 -21.24 -18.90 -10.09
CA GLY A 340 -21.16 -17.95 -8.99
C GLY A 340 -20.01 -16.98 -9.17
N ASP A 341 -19.52 -16.40 -8.06
CA ASP A 341 -18.36 -15.51 -8.11
C ASP A 341 -17.14 -16.26 -8.70
N PRO A 342 -16.57 -15.77 -9.82
CA PRO A 342 -15.42 -16.37 -10.50
C PRO A 342 -14.11 -16.26 -9.71
N GLN A 343 -14.10 -15.54 -8.58
CA GLN A 343 -12.92 -15.33 -7.73
C GLN A 343 -11.78 -14.74 -8.54
N THR A 344 -12.02 -13.60 -9.20
CA THR A 344 -11.05 -13.00 -10.15
C THR A 344 -9.70 -12.64 -9.53
N TRP A 345 -9.65 -12.54 -8.21
CA TRP A 345 -8.47 -12.30 -7.39
C TRP A 345 -7.70 -13.57 -7.01
N CYS A 346 -8.26 -14.77 -7.20
CA CYS A 346 -7.67 -16.04 -6.75
C CYS A 346 -7.03 -16.77 -7.94
N ASN A 347 -5.70 -16.84 -7.98
CA ASN A 347 -4.92 -17.50 -9.04
C ASN A 347 -5.43 -17.28 -10.49
N PRO A 348 -5.89 -16.08 -10.90
CA PRO A 348 -6.44 -15.88 -12.23
C PRO A 348 -5.46 -16.28 -13.34
N PRO A 349 -5.92 -16.96 -14.41
CA PRO A 349 -5.07 -17.38 -15.50
C PRO A 349 -4.57 -16.18 -16.34
N GLY A 350 -3.44 -16.40 -17.02
CA GLY A 350 -2.91 -15.46 -18.00
C GLY A 350 -2.45 -14.11 -17.42
N ARG A 351 -2.27 -14.00 -16.10
CA ARG A 351 -1.66 -12.83 -15.47
C ARG A 351 -0.14 -12.85 -15.64
N GLY A 352 0.51 -11.74 -15.31
CA GLY A 352 1.94 -11.54 -15.54
C GLY A 352 2.54 -10.51 -14.61
N ILE A 353 3.84 -10.61 -14.34
CA ILE A 353 4.55 -9.66 -13.48
C ILE A 353 4.47 -8.24 -14.06
N GLY A 354 4.16 -7.25 -13.22
CA GLY A 354 4.04 -5.84 -13.61
C GLY A 354 5.33 -5.03 -13.46
N ASN A 355 5.22 -3.73 -13.17
CA ASN A 355 6.37 -2.85 -12.95
C ASN A 355 7.34 -3.44 -11.91
N ARG A 356 8.63 -3.15 -12.07
CA ARG A 356 9.66 -3.63 -11.13
C ARG A 356 9.67 -2.80 -9.86
N PRO A 357 10.11 -3.37 -8.73
CA PRO A 357 10.18 -2.62 -7.50
C PRO A 357 11.14 -1.43 -7.61
N THR A 358 10.65 -0.23 -7.34
CA THR A 358 11.42 1.02 -7.37
C THR A 358 10.74 2.08 -6.51
N ALA A 359 11.54 2.94 -5.88
CA ALA A 359 11.05 4.16 -5.23
C ALA A 359 11.13 5.39 -6.16
N ASP A 360 11.72 5.24 -7.35
CA ASP A 360 11.77 6.27 -8.39
C ASP A 360 10.66 6.01 -9.41
N THR A 361 9.42 6.32 -9.03
CA THR A 361 8.22 5.96 -9.82
C THR A 361 7.94 6.96 -10.94
N GLY A 362 8.40 8.21 -10.79
CA GLY A 362 8.01 9.32 -11.66
C GLY A 362 6.55 9.76 -11.54
N THR A 363 5.75 9.09 -10.70
CA THR A 363 4.32 9.36 -10.52
C THR A 363 4.12 10.15 -9.23
N PRO A 364 3.53 11.36 -9.28
CA PRO A 364 3.24 12.14 -8.08
C PRO A 364 2.43 11.32 -7.07
N LEU A 365 2.84 11.36 -5.79
CA LEU A 365 2.27 10.63 -4.64
C LEU A 365 2.58 9.12 -4.55
N VAL A 366 3.08 8.48 -5.62
CA VAL A 366 3.47 7.07 -5.54
C VAL A 366 4.90 6.96 -5.04
N ASP A 367 5.07 6.61 -3.77
CA ASP A 367 6.38 6.51 -3.12
C ASP A 367 7.19 5.31 -3.64
N ALA A 368 6.51 4.21 -3.98
CA ALA A 368 7.14 3.05 -4.59
C ALA A 368 6.15 2.14 -5.30
N TYR A 369 6.63 1.53 -6.39
CA TYR A 369 6.13 0.24 -6.85
C TYR A 369 6.87 -0.84 -6.10
N LEU A 370 6.14 -1.82 -5.55
CA LEU A 370 6.68 -2.90 -4.73
C LEU A 370 6.15 -4.24 -5.23
N TRP A 371 6.91 -5.32 -5.03
CA TRP A 371 6.35 -6.67 -5.12
C TRP A 371 6.00 -7.11 -3.71
N ILE A 372 4.75 -6.84 -3.32
CA ILE A 372 4.28 -7.11 -1.96
C ILE A 372 3.89 -8.58 -1.87
N LYS A 373 3.01 -9.09 -2.75
CA LYS A 373 2.82 -10.53 -2.90
C LYS A 373 4.08 -11.20 -3.47
N THR A 374 4.51 -12.29 -2.84
CA THR A 374 5.59 -13.14 -3.37
C THR A 374 5.18 -13.76 -4.70
N VAL A 375 5.92 -13.47 -5.77
CA VAL A 375 5.56 -13.88 -7.12
C VAL A 375 5.71 -15.39 -7.26
N GLY A 376 4.62 -16.10 -7.52
CA GLY A 376 4.60 -17.56 -7.67
C GLY A 376 4.10 -18.32 -6.45
N GLN A 377 3.74 -17.64 -5.35
CA GLN A 377 2.96 -18.26 -4.28
C GLN A 377 1.46 -18.21 -4.60
N SER A 378 0.77 -19.33 -4.41
CA SER A 378 -0.68 -19.45 -4.62
C SER A 378 -1.47 -18.49 -3.74
N ASP A 379 -2.66 -18.09 -4.22
CA ASP A 379 -3.65 -17.31 -3.48
C ASP A 379 -4.60 -18.19 -2.65
N GLY A 380 -4.67 -19.49 -2.94
CA GLY A 380 -5.58 -20.41 -2.29
C GLY A 380 -6.03 -21.54 -3.20
N GLN A 381 -6.88 -22.43 -2.68
CA GLN A 381 -7.47 -23.52 -3.46
C GLN A 381 -8.70 -22.99 -4.22
N CYS A 382 -8.45 -22.18 -5.24
CA CYS A 382 -9.47 -21.50 -6.03
C CYS A 382 -10.33 -22.55 -6.76
N ASN A 383 -11.64 -22.56 -6.52
CA ASN A 383 -12.56 -23.49 -7.21
C ASN A 383 -13.62 -22.74 -8.03
N ARG A 384 -13.49 -21.42 -8.15
CA ARG A 384 -14.41 -20.52 -8.86
C ARG A 384 -15.83 -20.57 -8.29
N ASN A 385 -15.92 -20.78 -6.97
CA ASN A 385 -17.14 -21.02 -6.20
C ASN A 385 -18.06 -22.09 -6.82
N ILE A 386 -17.49 -23.12 -7.46
CA ILE A 386 -18.26 -24.25 -7.99
C ILE A 386 -18.68 -25.15 -6.81
N PRO A 387 -19.99 -25.29 -6.52
CA PRO A 387 -20.45 -26.05 -5.36
C PRO A 387 -19.99 -27.51 -5.40
N GLY A 388 -19.39 -27.99 -4.31
CA GLY A 388 -18.88 -29.36 -4.19
C GLY A 388 -17.61 -29.65 -5.02
N GLY A 389 -17.07 -28.66 -5.74
CA GLY A 389 -15.83 -28.79 -6.50
C GLY A 389 -14.60 -28.35 -5.69
N THR A 390 -13.48 -29.03 -5.90
CA THR A 390 -12.15 -28.64 -5.39
C THR A 390 -11.15 -28.32 -6.49
N ILE A 391 -11.54 -28.56 -7.75
CA ILE A 391 -10.71 -28.37 -8.93
C ILE A 391 -10.91 -26.96 -9.46
N ASP A 392 -9.82 -26.23 -9.70
CA ASP A 392 -9.88 -25.02 -10.51
C ASP A 392 -10.09 -25.42 -11.98
N PRO A 393 -11.22 -25.07 -12.61
CA PRO A 393 -11.43 -25.33 -14.04
C PRO A 393 -10.40 -24.64 -14.94
N GLU A 394 -9.69 -23.60 -14.48
CA GLU A 394 -8.66 -22.91 -15.28
C GLU A 394 -7.35 -23.70 -15.37
N TYR A 395 -7.05 -24.51 -14.35
CA TYR A 395 -5.83 -25.32 -14.30
C TYR A 395 -6.09 -26.83 -14.42
N GLY A 396 -7.35 -27.26 -14.29
CA GLY A 396 -7.73 -28.68 -14.33
C GLY A 396 -7.18 -29.49 -13.16
N SER A 397 -6.81 -28.82 -12.06
CA SER A 397 -6.24 -29.44 -10.85
C SER A 397 -6.67 -28.70 -9.59
N VAL A 398 -6.39 -29.27 -8.41
CA VAL A 398 -6.54 -28.55 -7.15
C VAL A 398 -5.36 -27.59 -7.03
N ASP A 399 -5.65 -26.28 -6.98
CA ASP A 399 -4.62 -25.27 -6.75
C ASP A 399 -3.89 -25.51 -5.41
N PRO A 400 -2.60 -25.16 -5.29
CA PRO A 400 -1.89 -25.21 -4.02
C PRO A 400 -2.54 -24.30 -2.96
N ALA A 401 -2.34 -24.64 -1.68
CA ALA A 401 -2.80 -23.79 -0.57
C ALA A 401 -2.20 -22.38 -0.64
N ALA A 402 -2.88 -21.40 -0.03
CA ALA A 402 -2.42 -20.02 0.01
C ALA A 402 -0.99 -19.92 0.59
N GLY A 403 -0.12 -19.15 -0.06
CA GLY A 403 1.30 -19.02 0.32
C GLY A 403 2.20 -20.18 -0.12
N ALA A 404 1.65 -21.30 -0.61
CA ALA A 404 2.47 -22.39 -1.12
C ALA A 404 3.11 -22.02 -2.46
N TRP A 405 4.41 -22.33 -2.61
CA TRP A 405 5.14 -22.13 -3.86
C TRP A 405 4.57 -22.98 -5.00
N TRP A 406 4.27 -22.33 -6.12
CA TRP A 406 3.69 -22.94 -7.31
C TRP A 406 4.56 -22.66 -8.56
N PRO A 407 5.47 -23.58 -8.93
CA PRO A 407 6.41 -23.37 -10.03
C PRO A 407 5.74 -23.04 -11.38
N GLU A 408 4.62 -23.70 -11.71
CA GLU A 408 3.90 -23.51 -12.97
C GLU A 408 3.28 -22.12 -13.06
N GLN A 409 2.70 -21.63 -11.96
CA GLN A 409 2.19 -20.27 -11.88
C GLN A 409 3.33 -19.25 -11.96
N ALA A 410 4.43 -19.47 -11.23
CA ALA A 410 5.61 -18.59 -11.28
C ALA A 410 6.15 -18.46 -12.71
N MET A 411 6.27 -19.58 -13.44
CA MET A 411 6.70 -19.58 -14.84
C MET A 411 5.72 -18.85 -15.76
N THR A 412 4.41 -18.96 -15.51
CA THR A 412 3.39 -18.22 -16.27
C THR A 412 3.50 -16.73 -16.04
N LEU A 413 3.64 -16.30 -14.78
CA LEU A 413 3.80 -14.90 -14.40
C LEU A 413 5.06 -14.29 -15.03
N VAL A 414 6.17 -15.01 -15.01
CA VAL A 414 7.43 -14.59 -15.66
C VAL A 414 7.28 -14.48 -17.17
N ARG A 415 6.62 -15.45 -17.82
CA ARG A 415 6.43 -15.46 -19.27
C ARG A 415 5.57 -14.29 -19.75
N ASN A 416 4.53 -13.98 -18.98
CA ASN A 416 3.58 -12.92 -19.30
C ASN A 416 3.97 -11.57 -18.68
N ALA A 417 5.19 -11.44 -18.15
CA ALA A 417 5.64 -10.20 -17.56
C ALA A 417 5.53 -9.04 -18.56
N ASN A 418 4.93 -7.94 -18.12
CA ASN A 418 4.81 -6.71 -18.89
C ASN A 418 5.10 -5.51 -17.97
N PRO A 419 6.24 -4.81 -18.15
CA PRO A 419 7.26 -5.06 -19.18
C PRO A 419 7.95 -6.44 -19.04
N PRO A 420 8.64 -6.96 -20.08
CA PRO A 420 9.31 -8.26 -20.00
C PRO A 420 10.36 -8.37 -18.88
N LEU A 421 10.47 -9.55 -18.26
CA LEU A 421 11.38 -9.78 -17.12
C LEU A 421 12.86 -9.86 -17.55
N THR A 422 13.66 -9.00 -16.93
CA THR A 422 15.12 -8.93 -17.02
C THR A 422 15.74 -9.20 -15.65
N PHE A 423 17.06 -9.36 -15.60
CA PHE A 423 17.78 -9.34 -14.32
C PHE A 423 17.75 -7.93 -13.73
N ALA A 424 17.66 -7.84 -12.41
CA ALA A 424 17.82 -6.56 -11.71
C ALA A 424 19.20 -5.94 -12.02
N PRO A 425 19.27 -4.61 -12.21
CA PRO A 425 20.52 -3.95 -12.51
C PRO A 425 21.50 -4.07 -11.34
N PHE A 426 22.70 -4.59 -11.60
CA PHE A 426 23.74 -4.68 -10.57
C PHE A 426 24.22 -3.28 -10.16
N GLY A 427 24.08 -2.94 -8.88
CA GLY A 427 24.73 -1.77 -8.29
C GLY A 427 24.16 -0.39 -8.68
N ARG A 428 22.99 -0.34 -9.31
CA ARG A 428 22.27 0.92 -9.60
C ARG A 428 20.82 0.83 -9.11
N PRO A 429 20.19 1.95 -8.73
CA PRO A 429 18.73 2.00 -8.57
C PRO A 429 18.07 1.48 -9.85
N ALA A 430 16.98 0.73 -9.70
CA ALA A 430 16.16 0.35 -10.85
C ALA A 430 15.53 1.63 -11.41
N ALA A 431 15.93 1.99 -12.63
CA ALA A 431 15.38 3.12 -13.36
C ALA A 431 14.04 2.78 -14.00
#